data_AF-A0A7T0JMY6-F1
#
_entry.id   AF-A0A7T0JMY6-F1
#
_cell.length_a   1.000
_cell.length_b   1.000
_cell.length_c   1.000
_cell.angle_alpha   90.00
_cell.angle_beta   90.00
_cell.angle_gamma   90.00
#
_symmetry.space_group_name_H-M   'P 1'
#
loop_
_entity.id
_entity.type
_entity.pdbx_description
1 polymer ?
#
loop_
_entity_poly.entity_id
_entity_poly.type
_entity_poly.pdbx_seq_one_letter_code
_entity_poly.pdbx_strand_id
1 'polypeptide(L)'
;MNTMRNLSPDILDLISTDNFVIAIPTFDALVSLTKNENFKLWLTKKPTIQIVIIDVVQMFLVQIKLNPAELQIIDDFLANFADRIVFQKTEYGMLIETAVDDPDFEFPPETWDLSIISYCKFVTGNPFEKPVLGLIEDEWFVMHAGIDIDALRLIPVSNFLAELGNIAVFGKQDQSTYQR
;
A
#
# COMPACT_ATOMS: atom_id res chain seq x y z
N MET A 1 -13.36 -12.83 -16.44
CA MET A 1 -14.24 -11.70 -16.83
C MET A 1 -13.62 -10.45 -16.21
N ASN A 2 -12.79 -9.70 -16.94
CA ASN A 2 -12.12 -8.50 -16.43
C ASN A 2 -13.03 -7.29 -16.66
N THR A 3 -13.88 -6.99 -15.70
CA THR A 3 -14.42 -5.65 -15.57
C THR A 3 -13.31 -4.79 -14.97
N MET A 4 -12.63 -3.98 -15.79
CA MET A 4 -11.88 -2.84 -15.27
C MET A 4 -12.89 -1.99 -14.48
N ARG A 5 -12.89 -2.13 -13.16
CA ARG A 5 -13.65 -1.22 -12.31
C ARG A 5 -12.86 0.09 -12.30
N ASN A 6 -13.36 1.07 -13.06
CA ASN A 6 -12.84 2.42 -12.99
C ASN A 6 -12.89 2.87 -11.52
N LEU A 7 -11.80 3.48 -11.04
CA LEU A 7 -11.77 4.09 -9.71
C LEU A 7 -12.87 5.16 -9.62
N SER A 8 -13.45 5.36 -8.44
CA SER A 8 -14.45 6.40 -8.26
C SER A 8 -13.83 7.79 -8.50
N PRO A 9 -14.61 8.79 -8.93
CA PRO A 9 -14.13 10.15 -9.14
C PRO A 9 -13.38 10.71 -7.92
N ASP A 10 -13.88 10.47 -6.71
CA ASP A 10 -13.25 10.95 -5.47
C ASP A 10 -11.85 10.35 -5.25
N ILE A 11 -11.62 9.10 -5.68
CA ILE A 11 -10.31 8.46 -5.60
C ILE A 11 -9.38 9.04 -6.67
N LEU A 12 -9.87 9.28 -7.88
CA LEU A 12 -9.09 9.90 -8.95
C LEU A 12 -8.65 11.31 -8.56
N ASP A 13 -9.58 12.09 -7.99
CA ASP A 13 -9.29 13.42 -7.46
C ASP A 13 -8.24 13.34 -6.36
N LEU A 14 -8.36 12.40 -5.42
CA LEU A 14 -7.36 12.19 -4.36
C LEU A 14 -5.96 11.89 -4.94
N ILE A 15 -5.87 10.96 -5.89
CA ILE A 15 -4.61 10.54 -6.55
C ILE A 15 -3.98 11.69 -7.36
N SER A 16 -4.81 12.58 -7.90
CA SER A 16 -4.34 13.77 -8.61
C SER A 16 -3.62 14.76 -7.68
N THR A 17 -4.03 14.80 -6.40
CA THR A 17 -3.38 15.61 -5.37
C THR A 17 -2.16 14.91 -4.76
N ASP A 18 -1.51 15.62 -3.84
CA ASP A 18 -0.41 15.12 -3.02
C ASP A 18 -0.81 15.01 -1.53
N ASN A 19 -2.09 15.24 -1.22
CA ASN A 19 -2.57 15.42 0.15
C ASN A 19 -3.24 14.15 0.71
N PHE A 20 -2.50 13.05 0.68
CA PHE A 20 -2.96 11.78 1.24
C PHE A 20 -1.77 10.91 1.68
N VAL A 21 -2.08 9.82 2.35
CA VAL A 21 -1.13 8.78 2.77
C VAL A 21 -1.45 7.50 2.01
N ILE A 22 -0.43 6.80 1.56
CA ILE A 22 -0.58 5.45 1.04
C ILE A 22 -0.36 4.49 2.21
N ALA A 23 -1.35 3.67 2.53
CA ALA A 23 -1.16 2.54 3.44
C ALA A 23 -1.01 1.25 2.64
N ILE A 24 -0.03 0.43 3.01
CA ILE A 24 0.24 -0.88 2.41
C ILE A 24 0.02 -1.93 3.49
N PRO A 25 -1.23 -2.38 3.70
CA PRO A 25 -1.56 -3.36 4.72
C PRO A 25 -1.19 -4.80 4.36
N THR A 26 -1.00 -5.13 3.07
CA THR A 26 -0.70 -6.51 2.64
C THR A 26 0.68 -6.63 2.01
N PHE A 27 1.31 -7.78 2.22
CA PHE A 27 2.63 -8.07 1.66
C PHE A 27 2.61 -8.16 0.13
N ASP A 28 1.60 -8.80 -0.46
CA ASP A 28 1.49 -8.94 -1.91
C ASP A 28 1.23 -7.60 -2.61
N ALA A 29 0.57 -6.65 -1.94
CA ALA A 29 0.47 -5.28 -2.43
C ALA A 29 1.84 -4.59 -2.43
N LEU A 30 2.65 -4.74 -1.36
CA LEU A 30 4.02 -4.24 -1.34
C LEU A 30 4.83 -4.79 -2.51
N VAL A 31 4.83 -6.11 -2.70
CA VAL A 31 5.54 -6.78 -3.81
C VAL A 31 5.09 -6.23 -5.17
N SER A 32 3.79 -6.07 -5.38
CA SER A 32 3.23 -5.55 -6.63
C SER A 32 3.65 -4.10 -6.90
N LEU A 33 3.67 -3.27 -5.86
CA LEU A 33 4.07 -1.86 -5.95
C LEU A 33 5.57 -1.70 -6.24
N THR A 34 6.43 -2.41 -5.52
CA THR A 34 7.89 -2.27 -5.65
C THR A 34 8.40 -2.70 -7.03
N LYS A 35 7.74 -3.70 -7.65
CA LYS A 35 8.02 -4.16 -9.01
C LYS A 35 7.53 -3.21 -10.10
N ASN A 36 6.67 -2.23 -9.79
CA ASN A 36 6.07 -1.36 -10.78
C ASN A 36 6.86 -0.05 -10.96
N GLU A 37 7.52 0.10 -12.12
CA GLU A 37 8.31 1.31 -12.43
C GLU A 37 7.47 2.59 -12.52
N ASN A 38 6.22 2.50 -12.98
CA ASN A 38 5.35 3.68 -13.06
C ASN A 38 4.99 4.17 -11.66
N PHE A 39 4.75 3.27 -10.71
CA PHE A 39 4.53 3.63 -9.31
C PHE A 39 5.75 4.33 -8.72
N LYS A 40 6.96 3.76 -8.87
CA LYS A 40 8.19 4.37 -8.38
C LYS A 40 8.42 5.76 -8.98
N LEU A 41 8.25 5.90 -10.30
CA LEU A 41 8.38 7.19 -10.97
C LEU A 41 7.32 8.22 -10.52
N TRP A 42 6.08 7.78 -10.38
CA TRP A 42 4.98 8.61 -9.88
C TRP A 42 5.25 9.08 -8.45
N LEU A 43 5.76 8.20 -7.60
CA LEU A 43 6.12 8.47 -6.22
C LEU A 43 7.27 9.48 -6.12
N THR A 44 8.28 9.40 -6.99
CA THR A 44 9.37 10.40 -7.10
C THR A 44 8.84 11.79 -7.46
N LYS A 45 7.79 11.88 -8.29
CA LYS A 45 7.15 13.14 -8.66
C LYS A 45 6.25 13.73 -7.57
N LYS A 46 5.91 12.93 -6.56
CA LYS A 46 5.04 13.31 -5.42
C LYS A 46 5.80 13.14 -4.10
N PRO A 47 6.79 14.00 -3.80
CA PRO A 47 7.70 13.83 -2.67
C PRO A 47 7.03 13.95 -1.29
N THR A 48 5.84 14.53 -1.22
CA THR A 48 5.09 14.78 0.02
C THR A 48 4.20 13.61 0.44
N ILE A 49 4.00 12.61 -0.43
CA ILE A 49 3.21 11.41 -0.11
C ILE A 49 4.01 10.55 0.87
N GLN A 50 3.39 10.28 2.02
CA GLN A 50 3.91 9.36 3.03
C GLN A 50 3.38 7.95 2.75
N ILE A 51 4.17 6.96 3.12
CA ILE A 51 3.85 5.54 2.96
C ILE A 51 3.83 4.90 4.34
N VAL A 52 2.73 4.26 4.68
CA VAL A 52 2.59 3.46 5.88
C VAL A 52 2.70 2.00 5.51
N ILE A 53 3.65 1.30 6.11
CA ILE A 53 3.76 -0.16 6.05
C ILE A 53 3.41 -0.68 7.44
N ILE A 54 2.46 -1.60 7.53
CA ILE A 54 2.04 -2.13 8.83
C ILE A 54 2.93 -3.30 9.27
N ASP A 55 2.99 -3.53 10.58
CA ASP A 55 3.83 -4.55 11.21
C ASP A 55 3.73 -5.96 10.61
N VAL A 56 2.53 -6.42 10.22
CA VAL A 56 2.37 -7.76 9.63
C VAL A 56 3.13 -7.90 8.31
N VAL A 57 3.19 -6.83 7.52
CA VAL A 57 3.97 -6.80 6.26
C VAL A 57 5.47 -6.84 6.56
N GLN A 58 5.91 -6.15 7.61
CA GLN A 58 7.30 -6.18 8.04
C GLN A 58 7.72 -7.59 8.49
N MET A 59 6.87 -8.29 9.23
CA MET A 59 7.12 -9.68 9.61
C MET A 59 7.29 -10.58 8.38
N PHE A 60 6.42 -10.43 7.38
CA PHE A 60 6.51 -11.21 6.14
C PHE A 60 7.81 -10.97 5.35
N LEU A 61 8.39 -9.75 5.40
CA LEU A 61 9.70 -9.49 4.80
C LEU A 61 10.82 -10.35 5.42
N VAL A 62 10.69 -10.71 6.70
CA VAL A 62 11.67 -11.53 7.42
C VAL A 62 11.39 -13.03 7.25
N GLN A 63 10.11 -13.42 7.21
CA GLN A 63 9.71 -14.83 7.25
C GLN A 63 9.52 -15.47 5.86
N ILE A 64 9.12 -14.71 4.84
CA ILE A 64 8.87 -15.27 3.50
C ILE A 64 10.19 -15.50 2.78
N LYS A 65 10.37 -16.73 2.28
CA LYS A 65 11.48 -17.07 1.36
C LYS A 65 11.19 -16.49 -0.03
N LEU A 66 11.42 -15.19 -0.18
CA LEU A 66 11.48 -14.56 -1.49
C LEU A 66 12.73 -15.03 -2.25
N ASN A 67 12.65 -14.99 -3.58
CA ASN A 67 13.88 -15.14 -4.35
C ASN A 67 14.79 -13.90 -4.14
N PRO A 68 16.12 -14.04 -4.23
CA PRO A 68 17.03 -12.93 -3.92
C PRO A 68 16.82 -11.67 -4.77
N ALA A 69 16.35 -11.80 -6.02
CA ALA A 69 16.10 -10.66 -6.89
C ALA A 69 14.85 -9.88 -6.45
N GLU A 70 13.80 -10.58 -6.00
CA GLU A 70 12.59 -9.94 -5.46
C GLU A 70 12.88 -9.22 -4.14
N LEU A 71 13.65 -9.86 -3.26
CA LEU A 71 14.06 -9.23 -2.01
C LEU A 71 14.86 -7.95 -2.28
N GLN A 72 15.81 -7.99 -3.21
CA GLN A 72 16.59 -6.81 -3.60
C GLN A 72 15.71 -5.67 -4.12
N ILE A 73 14.69 -5.98 -4.93
CA ILE A 73 13.75 -4.95 -5.45
C ILE A 73 13.00 -4.26 -4.30
N ILE A 74 12.59 -5.03 -3.29
CA ILE A 74 11.91 -4.47 -2.12
C ILE A 74 12.90 -3.65 -1.27
N ASP A 75 14.07 -4.18 -0.99
CA ASP A 75 15.10 -3.48 -0.22
C ASP A 75 15.50 -2.16 -0.88
N ASP A 76 15.68 -2.15 -2.20
CA ASP A 76 15.95 -0.94 -2.98
C ASP A 76 14.81 0.07 -2.87
N PHE A 77 13.56 -0.39 -2.92
CA PHE A 77 12.39 0.48 -2.74
C PHE A 77 12.36 1.08 -1.33
N LEU A 78 12.54 0.27 -0.30
CA LEU A 78 12.54 0.73 1.10
C LEU A 78 13.68 1.73 1.34
N ALA A 79 14.87 1.48 0.79
CA ALA A 79 16.01 2.39 0.89
C ALA A 79 15.79 3.71 0.15
N ASN A 80 15.23 3.66 -1.06
CA ASN A 80 15.02 4.86 -1.89
C ASN A 80 13.95 5.81 -1.35
N PHE A 81 13.01 5.32 -0.54
CA PHE A 81 11.91 6.11 0.01
C PHE A 81 11.88 6.08 1.55
N ALA A 82 13.02 5.78 2.19
CA ALA A 82 13.12 5.59 3.64
C ALA A 82 12.65 6.80 4.46
N ASP A 83 12.87 8.02 3.95
CA ASP A 83 12.47 9.28 4.57
C ASP A 83 10.95 9.52 4.57
N ARG A 84 10.21 8.69 3.83
CA ARG A 84 8.76 8.79 3.64
C ARG A 84 8.00 7.57 4.12
N ILE A 85 8.71 6.51 4.50
CA ILE A 85 8.12 5.27 4.98
C ILE A 85 8.03 5.33 6.51
N VAL A 86 6.83 5.09 7.02
CA VAL A 86 6.56 4.92 8.44
C VAL A 86 6.05 3.51 8.67
N PHE A 87 6.72 2.79 9.57
CA PHE A 87 6.24 1.50 10.05
C PHE A 87 5.24 1.72 11.18
N GLN A 88 4.03 1.19 11.03
CA GLN A 88 2.96 1.36 12.00
C GLN A 88 2.56 0.03 12.63
N LYS A 89 2.57 -0.03 13.96
CA LYS A 89 2.06 -1.16 14.72
C LYS A 89 0.54 -1.15 14.75
N THR A 90 -0.05 -2.32 14.60
CA THR A 90 -1.48 -2.61 14.79
C THR A 90 -1.74 -3.02 16.23
N GLU A 91 -3.00 -3.27 16.59
CA GLU A 91 -3.35 -3.82 17.91
C GLU A 91 -2.71 -5.20 18.16
N TYR A 92 -2.33 -5.89 17.09
CA TYR A 92 -1.68 -7.20 17.13
C TYR A 92 -0.15 -7.10 17.07
N GLY A 93 0.43 -5.89 17.04
CA GLY A 93 1.87 -5.70 16.85
C GLY A 93 2.74 -6.40 17.88
N MET A 94 2.31 -6.46 19.14
CA MET A 94 3.04 -7.22 20.17
C MET A 94 3.04 -8.74 19.91
N LEU A 95 1.94 -9.29 19.39
CA LEU A 95 1.87 -10.71 19.01
C LEU A 95 2.76 -10.98 17.80
N ILE A 96 2.77 -10.05 16.84
CA ILE A 96 3.63 -10.13 15.66
C ILE A 96 5.11 -10.09 16.05
N GLU A 97 5.51 -9.18 16.94
CA GLU A 97 6.89 -9.09 17.45
C GLU A 97 7.30 -10.38 18.17
N THR A 98 6.41 -10.93 19.01
CA THR A 98 6.67 -12.19 19.71
C THR A 98 6.96 -13.33 18.74
N ALA A 99 6.22 -13.42 17.64
CA ALA A 99 6.43 -14.47 16.64
C ALA A 99 7.68 -14.28 15.75
N VAL A 100 8.21 -13.06 15.67
CA VAL A 100 9.51 -12.82 15.03
C VAL A 100 10.64 -13.32 15.92
N ASP A 101 10.51 -13.10 17.24
CA ASP A 101 11.53 -13.48 18.22
C ASP A 101 11.48 -14.99 18.59
N ASP A 102 10.30 -15.61 18.51
CA ASP A 102 10.07 -17.02 18.82
C ASP A 102 9.61 -17.80 17.56
N PRO A 103 10.49 -18.58 16.92
CA PRO A 103 10.15 -19.35 15.73
C PRO A 103 9.18 -20.51 15.99
N ASP A 104 8.95 -20.90 17.24
CA ASP A 104 7.99 -21.93 17.63
C ASP A 104 6.63 -21.34 18.02
N PHE A 105 6.47 -20.01 17.94
CA PHE A 105 5.21 -19.34 18.26
C PHE A 105 4.13 -19.66 17.24
N GLU A 106 3.08 -20.36 17.69
CA GLU A 106 1.89 -20.60 16.89
C GLU A 106 0.96 -19.40 16.92
N PHE A 107 0.86 -18.70 15.78
CA PHE A 107 -0.16 -17.68 15.62
C PHE A 107 -1.56 -18.27 15.78
N PRO A 108 -2.46 -17.58 16.50
CA PRO A 108 -3.88 -17.85 16.36
C PRO A 108 -4.26 -17.81 14.87
N PRO A 109 -5.15 -18.70 14.39
CA PRO A 109 -5.63 -18.65 13.01
C PRO A 109 -6.08 -17.23 12.64
N GLU A 110 -5.79 -16.80 11.41
CA GLU A 110 -6.26 -15.52 10.86
C GLU A 110 -5.69 -14.26 11.57
N THR A 111 -4.69 -14.37 12.45
CA THR A 111 -4.08 -13.22 13.14
C THR A 111 -3.61 -12.14 12.16
N TRP A 112 -3.16 -12.54 10.98
CA TRP A 112 -2.69 -11.63 9.94
C TRP A 112 -3.84 -10.82 9.34
N ASP A 113 -4.94 -11.48 9.01
CA ASP A 113 -6.14 -10.84 8.50
C ASP A 113 -6.77 -9.93 9.56
N LEU A 114 -6.76 -10.36 10.83
CA LEU A 114 -7.21 -9.57 11.97
C LEU A 114 -6.34 -8.33 12.21
N SER A 115 -5.02 -8.43 12.00
CA SER A 115 -4.12 -7.28 12.05
C SER A 115 -4.45 -6.25 10.95
N ILE A 116 -4.65 -6.72 9.72
CA ILE A 116 -5.05 -5.88 8.59
C ILE A 116 -6.42 -5.22 8.86
N ILE A 117 -7.40 -6.00 9.31
CA ILE A 117 -8.75 -5.49 9.63
C ILE A 117 -8.69 -4.49 10.79
N SER A 118 -7.90 -4.75 11.84
CA SER A 118 -7.72 -3.83 12.96
C SER A 118 -7.09 -2.52 12.50
N TYR A 119 -6.03 -2.57 11.69
CA TYR A 119 -5.48 -1.36 11.06
C TYR A 119 -6.57 -0.59 10.34
N CYS A 120 -7.32 -1.27 9.47
CA CYS A 120 -8.34 -0.61 8.65
C CYS A 120 -9.49 0.00 9.48
N LYS A 121 -9.83 -0.60 10.62
CA LYS A 121 -10.87 -0.09 11.54
C LYS A 121 -10.38 1.02 12.46
N PHE A 122 -9.09 1.08 12.76
CA PHE A 122 -8.52 1.99 13.75
C PHE A 122 -7.51 2.98 13.16
N VAL A 123 -7.58 3.24 11.84
CA VAL A 123 -6.89 4.38 11.19
C VAL A 123 -7.20 5.73 11.86
N THR A 124 -8.13 5.79 12.82
CA THR A 124 -8.32 6.90 13.77
C THR A 124 -7.04 7.42 14.43
N GLY A 125 -5.96 6.63 14.47
CA GLY A 125 -4.62 7.05 14.93
C GLY A 125 -3.71 7.67 13.85
N ASN A 126 -4.25 8.02 12.67
CA ASN A 126 -3.52 8.57 11.54
C ASN A 126 -2.60 9.74 11.96
N PRO A 127 -1.29 9.52 12.06
CA PRO A 127 -0.36 10.52 12.57
C PRO A 127 -0.19 11.70 11.59
N PHE A 128 -0.71 11.56 10.37
CA PHE A 128 -0.56 12.53 9.30
C PHE A 128 -1.76 13.45 9.13
N GLU A 129 -2.90 13.17 9.81
CA GLU A 129 -4.16 13.94 9.68
C GLU A 129 -4.64 14.11 8.22
N LYS A 130 -4.29 13.17 7.35
CA LYS A 130 -4.60 13.16 5.91
C LYS A 130 -5.47 11.97 5.51
N PRO A 131 -6.29 12.07 4.45
CA PRO A 131 -6.97 10.89 3.90
C PRO A 131 -5.98 9.74 3.65
N VAL A 132 -6.37 8.51 4.03
CA VAL A 132 -5.55 7.32 3.84
C VAL A 132 -6.11 6.50 2.69
N LEU A 133 -5.26 6.18 1.72
CA LEU A 133 -5.54 5.27 0.62
C LEU A 133 -4.84 3.94 0.91
N GLY A 134 -5.60 2.93 1.34
CA GLY A 134 -5.10 1.60 1.59
C GLY A 134 -5.05 0.76 0.32
N LEU A 135 -3.87 0.25 -0.03
CA LEU A 135 -3.63 -0.58 -1.20
C LEU A 135 -3.53 -2.04 -0.78
N ILE A 136 -4.55 -2.82 -1.15
CA ILE A 136 -4.70 -4.25 -0.79
C ILE A 136 -4.56 -5.12 -2.03
N GLU A 137 -4.27 -6.41 -1.85
CA GLU A 137 -4.15 -7.33 -3.00
C GLU A 137 -5.51 -7.65 -3.63
N ASP A 138 -6.49 -8.05 -2.81
CA ASP A 138 -7.77 -8.54 -3.27
C ASP A 138 -8.96 -7.74 -2.72
N GLU A 139 -10.15 -7.96 -3.27
CA GLU A 139 -11.37 -7.29 -2.81
C GLU A 139 -11.95 -7.89 -1.52
N TRP A 140 -11.36 -8.96 -0.99
CA TRP A 140 -11.90 -9.65 0.19
C TRP A 140 -11.91 -8.70 1.39
N PHE A 141 -10.83 -7.95 1.62
CA PHE A 141 -10.77 -6.96 2.69
C PHE A 141 -11.78 -5.81 2.50
N VAL A 142 -12.07 -5.40 1.26
CA VAL A 142 -13.11 -4.39 0.99
C VAL A 142 -14.48 -4.89 1.44
N MET A 143 -14.77 -6.16 1.18
CA MET A 143 -16.08 -6.76 1.46
C MET A 143 -16.27 -7.15 2.94
N HIS A 144 -15.19 -7.51 3.64
CA HIS A 144 -15.29 -8.15 4.96
C HIS A 144 -14.75 -7.32 6.12
N ALA A 145 -13.93 -6.29 5.86
CA ALA A 145 -13.40 -5.48 6.95
C ALA A 145 -14.46 -4.58 7.60
N GLY A 146 -15.67 -4.44 7.01
CA GLY A 146 -16.76 -3.64 7.57
C GLY A 146 -16.37 -2.19 7.77
N ILE A 147 -15.54 -1.66 6.86
CA ILE A 147 -14.95 -0.32 6.96
C ILE A 147 -15.97 0.69 6.47
N ASP A 148 -16.52 1.44 7.41
CA ASP A 148 -17.32 2.64 7.15
C ASP A 148 -16.62 3.84 7.81
N ILE A 149 -15.39 4.11 7.34
CA ILE A 149 -14.55 5.18 7.89
C ILE A 149 -14.20 6.12 6.76
N ASP A 150 -14.67 7.36 6.83
CA ASP A 150 -14.36 8.39 5.84
C ASP A 150 -12.86 8.68 5.67
N ALA A 151 -12.08 8.40 6.70
CA ALA A 151 -10.63 8.59 6.71
C ALA A 151 -9.84 7.51 5.94
N LEU A 152 -10.42 6.35 5.63
CA LEU A 152 -9.75 5.27 4.90
C LEU A 152 -10.53 4.87 3.64
N ARG A 153 -9.82 4.78 2.52
CA ARG A 153 -10.34 4.22 1.26
C ARG A 153 -9.47 3.03 0.88
N LEU A 154 -10.06 1.83 0.83
CA LEU A 154 -9.37 0.65 0.35
C LEU A 154 -9.59 0.48 -1.16
N ILE A 155 -8.51 0.25 -1.89
CA ILE A 155 -8.56 -0.12 -3.30
C ILE A 155 -7.61 -1.27 -3.60
N PRO A 156 -7.99 -2.18 -4.52
CA PRO A 156 -7.05 -3.17 -5.04
C PRO A 156 -5.83 -2.50 -5.69
N VAL A 157 -4.64 -3.02 -5.39
CA VAL A 157 -3.36 -2.55 -5.92
C VAL A 157 -3.35 -2.60 -7.46
N SER A 158 -4.01 -3.60 -8.05
CA SER A 158 -4.15 -3.74 -9.49
C SER A 158 -4.90 -2.56 -10.12
N ASN A 159 -5.99 -2.09 -9.50
CA ASN A 159 -6.76 -0.94 -9.98
C ASN A 159 -5.95 0.35 -9.85
N PHE A 160 -5.24 0.52 -8.73
CA PHE A 160 -4.36 1.66 -8.53
C PHE A 160 -3.25 1.73 -9.59
N LEU A 161 -2.54 0.62 -9.82
CA LEU A 161 -1.46 0.54 -10.80
C LEU A 161 -1.96 0.72 -12.25
N ALA A 162 -3.15 0.22 -12.57
CA ALA A 162 -3.79 0.46 -13.85
C ALA A 162 -4.03 1.95 -14.09
N GLU A 163 -4.52 2.66 -13.06
CA GLU A 163 -4.75 4.10 -13.16
C GLU A 163 -3.45 4.89 -13.30
N LEU A 164 -2.40 4.53 -12.55
CA LEU A 164 -1.08 5.13 -12.76
C LEU A 164 -0.55 4.92 -14.18
N GLY A 165 -0.84 3.76 -14.77
CA GLY A 165 -0.57 3.47 -16.17
C GLY A 165 -1.28 4.43 -17.11
N ASN A 166 -2.57 4.71 -16.87
CA ASN A 166 -3.35 5.67 -17.65
C ASN A 166 -2.76 7.08 -17.53
N ILE A 167 -2.49 7.55 -16.30
CA ILE A 167 -1.90 8.87 -16.04
C ILE A 167 -0.55 9.03 -16.76
N ALA A 168 0.28 7.99 -16.76
CA ALA A 168 1.58 8.00 -17.43
C ALA A 168 1.48 8.05 -18.97
N VAL A 169 0.39 7.51 -19.54
CA VAL A 169 0.12 7.55 -20.99
C VAL A 169 -0.43 8.90 -21.42
N PHE A 170 -1.39 9.47 -20.67
CA PHE A 170 -1.98 10.77 -21.00
C PHE A 170 -0.99 11.93 -20.79
N GLY A 171 -0.14 11.87 -19.78
CA GLY A 171 0.92 12.86 -19.56
C GLY A 171 1.99 12.91 -20.67
N LYS A 172 2.11 11.87 -21.51
CA LYS A 172 3.00 11.84 -22.67
C LYS A 172 2.38 12.45 -23.93
N GLN A 173 1.05 12.38 -24.09
CA GLN A 173 0.38 12.95 -25.26
C GLN A 173 0.40 14.49 -25.24
N ASP A 174 0.27 15.10 -24.06
CA ASP A 174 0.26 16.57 -23.90
C ASP A 174 1.63 17.25 -24.11
N GLN A 175 2.74 16.50 -24.12
CA GLN A 175 4.06 17.05 -24.40
C GLN A 175 4.42 17.05 -25.90
N SER A 176 3.60 16.42 -26.76
CA SER A 176 3.85 16.35 -28.20
C SER A 176 3.23 17.52 -29.01
N THR A 177 2.41 18.35 -28.38
CA THR A 177 1.72 19.49 -28.99
C THR A 177 2.44 20.84 -28.81
N TYR A 178 3.55 20.89 -28.05
CA TYR A 178 4.35 22.09 -27.82
C TYR A 178 5.79 21.98 -28.36
N GLN A 179 5.95 21.43 -29.55
CA GLN A 179 7.12 21.71 -30.39
C GLN A 179 6.65 22.16 -31.77
N ARG A 180 6.55 23.48 -31.95
CA ARG A 180 6.60 24.15 -33.24
C ARG A 180 7.82 25.06 -33.26
#